data_AF-A0A0R1WF01-F1
#
_entry.id   AF-A0A0R1WF01-F1
#
_cell.length_a   1.000
_cell.length_b   1.000
_cell.length_c   1.000
_cell.angle_alpha   90.00
_cell.angle_beta   90.00
_cell.angle_gamma   90.00
#
_symmetry.space_group_name_H-M   'P 1'
#
loop_
_entity.id
_entity.type
_entity.pdbx_description
1 polymer ?
#
loop_
_entity_poly.entity_id
_entity_poly.type
_entity_poly.pdbx_seq_one_letter_code
_entity_poly.pdbx_strand_id
1 'polypeptide(L)'
;MKKQVSMLLATTIVLLGAAGCGNSSQKSSSSSSKSSAATSSKSVSSSTSANKMNFDQITNGDYTTLQGNWKEVGYAAKGSDENQLTAGSSDSLTVSADQIKNGDMSVEGNKLTDTNGSHGLKFSTKDNILTAELRDADTASINWTVTFYPKGTFNKFTTDNGSVGNKQNLIVIWTSNNSYEEVFAEDSTSNSSASSSSTSQNSTNKSATSSTKTSSSADIDLTQLTSNNFASLVGTWKNPSDGQTIVVTSKTTTPPAGSSYAASVGAVISGQDQDGYPTVITSGSTQDGYMMGSYGTFNPDVSEGSGLQPISIIPKGVKAGSTDDSDSSKARLIMGGGQSGYQSQAYYKE
;
A
#
# COMPACT_ATOMS: atom_id res chain seq x y z
N MET A 1 -20.17 12.86 39.92
CA MET A 1 -18.92 13.61 39.70
C MET A 1 -18.85 13.98 38.24
N LYS A 2 -19.11 15.24 37.90
CA LYS A 2 -19.08 15.76 36.52
C LYS A 2 -17.71 16.39 36.29
N LYS A 3 -16.92 15.89 35.34
CA LYS A 3 -15.69 16.55 34.90
C LYS A 3 -15.99 17.28 33.60
N GLN A 4 -16.15 18.60 33.72
CA GLN A 4 -15.98 19.51 32.59
C GLN A 4 -14.49 19.60 32.29
N VAL A 5 -14.11 19.37 31.03
CA VAL A 5 -12.79 19.73 30.52
C VAL A 5 -12.99 21.01 29.72
N SER A 6 -12.47 22.10 30.28
CA SER A 6 -12.45 23.43 29.69
C SER A 6 -11.38 23.49 28.61
N MET A 7 -11.77 23.82 27.39
CA MET A 7 -10.89 24.02 26.23
C MET A 7 -10.33 25.44 26.29
N LEU A 8 -9.02 25.57 26.53
CA LEU A 8 -8.34 26.88 26.53
C LEU A 8 -7.85 27.18 25.11
N LEU A 9 -8.55 28.06 24.40
CA LEU A 9 -8.08 28.72 23.18
C LEU A 9 -7.03 29.78 23.57
N ALA A 10 -5.81 29.66 23.05
CA ALA A 10 -4.81 30.72 23.14
C ALA A 10 -4.69 31.42 21.77
N THR A 11 -5.47 32.48 21.62
CA THR A 11 -5.41 33.41 20.49
C THR A 11 -4.21 34.34 20.68
N THR A 12 -3.26 34.35 19.75
CA THR A 12 -2.23 35.40 19.71
C THR A 12 -2.42 36.25 18.46
N ILE A 13 -2.81 37.50 18.69
CA ILE A 13 -2.91 38.58 17.70
C ILE A 13 -1.55 39.26 17.63
N VAL A 14 -0.97 39.38 16.44
CA VAL A 14 0.07 40.39 16.14
C VAL A 14 -0.35 41.13 14.87
N LEU A 15 -0.65 42.41 15.05
CA LEU A 15 -0.85 43.44 14.03
C LEU A 15 0.23 44.51 14.24
N LEU A 16 0.77 45.03 13.14
CA LEU A 16 1.34 46.38 12.87
C LEU A 16 2.14 46.20 11.55
N GLY A 17 1.71 46.68 10.36
CA GLY A 17 1.66 48.09 9.90
C GLY A 17 3.05 48.48 9.32
N ALA A 18 3.28 49.09 8.16
CA ALA A 18 2.49 49.66 7.07
C ALA A 18 3.44 50.08 5.92
N ALA A 19 2.87 50.44 4.76
CA ALA A 19 3.37 51.37 3.73
C ALA A 19 4.38 50.89 2.67
N GLY A 20 3.99 51.07 1.39
CA GLY A 20 4.88 51.04 0.23
C GLY A 20 4.21 50.85 -1.13
N CYS A 21 3.17 51.63 -1.47
CA CYS A 21 2.68 51.74 -2.86
C CYS A 21 3.37 52.92 -3.56
N GLY A 22 3.94 52.68 -4.75
CA GLY A 22 4.62 53.68 -5.58
C GLY A 22 4.52 53.36 -7.07
N ASN A 23 3.39 53.75 -7.65
CA ASN A 23 3.03 54.15 -9.01
C ASN A 23 3.88 53.80 -10.27
N SER A 24 3.13 53.25 -11.24
CA SER A 24 3.24 53.20 -12.71
C SER A 24 4.33 53.94 -13.50
N SER A 25 4.84 53.25 -14.53
CA SER A 25 5.01 53.81 -15.90
C SER A 25 5.13 52.70 -16.95
N GLN A 26 4.40 52.90 -18.05
CA GLN A 26 4.18 51.97 -19.14
C GLN A 26 5.05 52.35 -20.35
N LYS A 27 5.48 51.32 -21.10
CA LYS A 27 5.54 51.24 -22.58
C LYS A 27 6.92 51.21 -23.30
N SER A 28 6.96 50.24 -24.23
CA SER A 28 7.58 50.16 -25.56
C SER A 28 9.01 49.63 -25.75
N SER A 29 9.04 48.35 -26.17
CA SER A 29 9.67 47.77 -27.38
C SER A 29 11.06 48.24 -27.83
N SER A 30 12.01 47.30 -27.91
CA SER A 30 12.47 46.76 -29.21
C SER A 30 13.50 45.64 -29.04
N SER A 31 13.45 44.73 -29.99
CA SER A 31 14.29 43.56 -30.24
C SER A 31 15.80 43.82 -30.28
N SER A 32 16.59 42.93 -29.69
CA SER A 32 17.78 42.39 -30.38
C SER A 32 18.20 41.04 -29.80
N SER A 33 18.36 40.09 -30.71
CA SER A 33 18.84 38.74 -30.55
C SER A 33 20.28 38.68 -30.01
N LYS A 34 20.53 37.83 -29.01
CA LYS A 34 21.82 37.14 -28.88
C LYS A 34 21.67 35.81 -28.14
N SER A 35 21.98 34.79 -28.90
CA SER A 35 22.16 33.38 -28.58
C SER A 35 23.11 33.13 -27.40
N SER A 36 22.68 32.30 -26.45
CA SER A 36 23.55 31.57 -25.54
C SER A 36 22.99 30.16 -25.35
N ALA A 37 23.87 29.19 -25.61
CA ALA A 37 23.60 27.77 -25.76
C ALA A 37 22.88 27.15 -24.56
N ALA A 38 21.76 26.47 -24.84
CA ALA A 38 21.12 25.58 -23.89
C ALA A 38 21.84 24.22 -23.90
N THR A 39 22.55 23.94 -22.81
CA THR A 39 23.07 22.62 -22.47
C THR A 39 21.92 21.62 -22.46
N SER A 40 21.99 20.65 -23.37
CA SER A 40 21.05 19.52 -23.47
C SER A 40 21.15 18.64 -22.23
N SER A 41 20.31 18.88 -21.23
CA SER A 41 20.03 17.92 -20.17
C SER A 41 19.18 16.79 -20.74
N LYS A 42 19.81 15.63 -20.87
CA LYS A 42 19.22 14.37 -21.27
C LYS A 42 18.08 14.05 -20.30
N SER A 43 16.84 14.20 -20.74
CA SER A 43 15.65 13.76 -20.00
C SER A 43 15.77 12.26 -19.77
N VAL A 44 16.06 11.88 -18.52
CA VAL A 44 15.95 10.51 -18.05
C VAL A 44 14.46 10.19 -18.07
N SER A 45 14.06 9.41 -19.07
CA SER A 45 12.75 8.79 -19.12
C SER A 45 12.66 7.87 -17.90
N SER A 46 12.04 8.37 -16.83
CA SER A 46 11.63 7.57 -15.69
C SER A 46 10.58 6.59 -16.22
N SER A 47 10.98 5.33 -16.37
CA SER A 47 10.05 4.23 -16.58
C SER A 47 9.25 4.04 -15.29
N THR A 48 8.25 4.90 -15.09
CA THR A 48 7.21 4.72 -14.09
C THR A 48 6.35 3.57 -14.59
N SER A 49 6.46 2.39 -13.97
CA SER A 49 5.42 1.38 -14.05
C SER A 49 4.10 2.09 -13.74
N ALA A 50 3.21 2.19 -14.72
CA ALA A 50 2.03 3.05 -14.66
C ALA A 50 1.19 2.72 -13.41
N ASN A 51 1.25 3.57 -12.39
CA ASN A 51 0.37 3.49 -11.24
C ASN A 51 -1.01 3.97 -11.69
N LYS A 52 -2.01 3.09 -11.58
CA LYS A 52 -3.36 3.36 -12.09
C LYS A 52 -4.07 4.49 -11.32
N MET A 53 -3.68 4.71 -10.06
CA MET A 53 -4.08 5.89 -9.30
C MET A 53 -3.02 6.99 -9.44
N ASN A 54 -3.14 7.79 -10.50
CA ASN A 54 -2.31 8.97 -10.71
C ASN A 54 -2.94 10.19 -10.01
N PHE A 55 -2.40 10.59 -8.85
CA PHE A 55 -2.95 11.69 -8.06
C PHE A 55 -2.91 13.04 -8.79
N ASP A 56 -1.90 13.28 -9.63
CA ASP A 56 -1.83 14.52 -10.41
C ASP A 56 -2.98 14.59 -11.43
N GLN A 57 -3.38 13.47 -12.03
CA GLN A 57 -4.54 13.44 -12.93
C GLN A 57 -5.85 13.62 -12.15
N ILE A 58 -6.02 12.88 -11.06
CA ILE A 58 -7.25 12.89 -10.24
C ILE A 58 -7.52 14.30 -9.68
N THR A 59 -6.49 14.99 -9.20
CA THR A 59 -6.62 16.37 -8.66
C THR A 59 -6.97 17.42 -9.73
N ASN A 60 -6.64 17.14 -10.99
CA ASN A 60 -7.00 17.95 -12.15
C ASN A 60 -8.35 17.54 -12.78
N GLY A 61 -9.04 16.54 -12.22
CA GLY A 61 -10.31 16.05 -12.75
C GLY A 61 -10.20 15.11 -13.94
N ASP A 62 -9.02 14.56 -14.20
CA ASP A 62 -8.80 13.51 -15.18
C ASP A 62 -8.81 12.15 -14.46
N TYR A 63 -9.87 11.38 -14.67
CA TYR A 63 -10.07 10.05 -14.09
C TYR A 63 -9.81 8.94 -15.11
N THR A 64 -9.16 9.24 -16.24
CA THR A 64 -8.90 8.26 -17.30
C THR A 64 -8.16 7.03 -16.78
N THR A 65 -7.20 7.21 -15.86
CA THR A 65 -6.48 6.07 -15.29
C THR A 65 -7.34 5.26 -14.31
N LEU A 66 -8.39 5.84 -13.73
CA LEU A 66 -9.29 5.15 -12.82
C LEU A 66 -10.38 4.33 -13.53
N GLN A 67 -10.60 4.52 -14.84
CA GLN A 67 -11.58 3.75 -15.61
C GLN A 67 -11.41 2.24 -15.42
N GLY A 68 -12.51 1.54 -15.20
CA GLY A 68 -12.52 0.12 -14.91
C GLY A 68 -13.78 -0.31 -14.16
N ASN A 69 -13.80 -1.58 -13.78
CA ASN A 69 -14.91 -2.13 -13.00
C ASN A 69 -14.60 -1.98 -11.51
N TRP A 70 -15.47 -1.27 -10.79
CA TRP A 70 -15.34 -1.04 -9.35
C TRP A 70 -16.53 -1.65 -8.64
N LYS A 71 -16.26 -2.59 -7.74
CA LYS A 71 -17.28 -3.33 -6.99
C LYS A 71 -17.23 -2.95 -5.53
N GLU A 72 -18.39 -2.77 -4.92
CA GLU A 72 -18.48 -2.60 -3.48
C GLU A 72 -17.97 -3.87 -2.79
N VAL A 73 -17.03 -3.70 -1.86
CA VAL A 73 -16.45 -4.79 -1.06
C VAL A 73 -16.84 -4.70 0.41
N GLY A 74 -17.29 -3.54 0.86
CA GLY A 74 -17.89 -3.37 2.18
C GLY A 74 -18.48 -1.98 2.41
N TYR A 75 -19.36 -1.88 3.39
CA TYR A 75 -19.94 -0.62 3.84
C TYR A 75 -20.12 -0.57 5.36
N ALA A 76 -20.22 0.64 5.90
CA ALA A 76 -20.57 0.89 7.29
C ALA A 76 -21.60 2.02 7.39
N ALA A 77 -22.46 1.94 8.40
CA ALA A 77 -23.44 2.98 8.72
C ALA A 77 -23.24 3.46 10.16
N LYS A 78 -23.89 4.57 10.51
CA LYS A 78 -23.86 5.11 11.88
C LYS A 78 -24.13 4.04 12.94
N GLY A 79 -23.17 3.90 13.86
CA GLY A 79 -23.24 2.96 14.97
C GLY A 79 -22.54 1.63 14.73
N SER A 80 -22.04 1.38 13.52
CA SER A 80 -21.11 0.29 13.22
C SER A 80 -19.70 0.60 13.73
N ASP A 81 -18.91 -0.45 13.98
CA ASP A 81 -17.46 -0.30 14.13
C ASP A 81 -16.88 0.19 12.80
N GLU A 82 -16.20 1.34 12.82
CA GLU A 82 -15.63 1.99 11.63
C GLU A 82 -14.55 1.14 10.93
N ASN A 83 -14.06 0.09 11.59
CA ASN A 83 -13.05 -0.81 11.02
C ASN A 83 -13.66 -2.14 10.55
N GLN A 84 -14.83 -2.54 11.08
CA GLN A 84 -15.55 -3.74 10.67
C GLN A 84 -16.74 -3.38 9.77
N LEU A 85 -16.51 -3.44 8.48
CA LEU A 85 -17.51 -3.25 7.44
C LEU A 85 -18.44 -4.45 7.35
N THR A 86 -19.71 -4.17 7.04
CA THR A 86 -20.59 -5.19 6.48
C THR A 86 -20.08 -5.55 5.09
N ALA A 87 -20.03 -6.83 4.75
CA ALA A 87 -19.61 -7.27 3.42
C ALA A 87 -20.47 -6.60 2.33
N GLY A 88 -19.80 -6.11 1.28
CA GLY A 88 -20.43 -5.34 0.21
C GLY A 88 -21.50 -6.11 -0.57
N SER A 89 -22.31 -5.37 -1.30
CA SER A 89 -23.45 -5.88 -2.08
C SER A 89 -23.10 -6.03 -3.58
N SER A 90 -24.13 -5.99 -4.44
CA SER A 90 -23.95 -5.94 -5.90
C SER A 90 -23.69 -4.52 -6.43
N ASP A 91 -23.58 -3.53 -5.56
CA ASP A 91 -23.40 -2.13 -5.94
C ASP A 91 -22.02 -1.89 -6.57
N SER A 92 -21.96 -0.86 -7.42
CA SER A 92 -20.78 -0.57 -8.24
C SER A 92 -20.56 0.92 -8.38
N LEU A 93 -19.30 1.33 -8.41
CA LEU A 93 -18.89 2.70 -8.65
C LEU A 93 -18.66 2.91 -10.14
N THR A 94 -19.32 3.91 -10.73
CA THR A 94 -19.12 4.24 -12.14
C THR A 94 -18.00 5.25 -12.27
N VAL A 95 -17.00 4.95 -13.11
CA VAL A 95 -15.86 5.86 -13.37
C VAL A 95 -15.67 6.03 -14.87
N SER A 96 -15.89 7.25 -15.38
CA SER A 96 -15.55 7.69 -16.73
C SER A 96 -14.22 8.46 -16.75
N ALA A 97 -13.86 9.07 -17.88
CA ALA A 97 -12.63 9.88 -17.96
C ALA A 97 -12.72 11.19 -17.16
N ASP A 98 -13.93 11.69 -16.96
CA ASP A 98 -14.26 13.03 -16.47
C ASP A 98 -15.21 13.03 -15.26
N GLN A 99 -15.75 11.86 -14.89
CA GLN A 99 -16.69 11.71 -13.79
C GLN A 99 -16.44 10.43 -12.95
N ILE A 100 -16.59 10.55 -11.64
CA ILE A 100 -16.87 9.43 -10.73
C ILE A 100 -18.32 9.57 -10.25
N LYS A 101 -19.13 8.52 -10.31
CA LYS A 101 -20.54 8.56 -9.92
C LYS A 101 -20.93 7.41 -8.99
N ASN A 102 -21.58 7.75 -7.88
CA ASN A 102 -22.20 6.82 -6.94
C ASN A 102 -23.60 7.30 -6.56
N GLY A 103 -24.64 6.61 -7.05
CA GLY A 103 -26.03 7.05 -6.85
C GLY A 103 -26.28 8.49 -7.33
N ASP A 104 -26.76 9.34 -6.42
CA ASP A 104 -27.02 10.77 -6.64
C ASP A 104 -25.76 11.65 -6.48
N MET A 105 -24.65 11.09 -6.00
CA MET A 105 -23.38 11.80 -5.87
C MET A 105 -22.52 11.63 -7.13
N SER A 106 -21.91 12.71 -7.59
CA SER A 106 -20.92 12.69 -8.66
C SER A 106 -19.73 13.59 -8.34
N VAL A 107 -18.56 13.23 -8.84
CA VAL A 107 -17.36 14.07 -8.84
C VAL A 107 -16.99 14.34 -10.29
N GLU A 108 -16.93 15.61 -10.66
CA GLU A 108 -16.51 16.08 -11.99
C GLU A 108 -15.49 17.21 -11.82
N GLY A 109 -14.33 17.11 -12.46
CA GLY A 109 -13.30 18.11 -12.30
C GLY A 109 -12.77 18.17 -10.86
N ASN A 110 -12.98 19.32 -10.21
CA ASN A 110 -12.67 19.53 -8.80
C ASN A 110 -13.94 19.83 -7.98
N LYS A 111 -15.09 19.29 -8.40
CA LYS A 111 -16.38 19.51 -7.75
C LYS A 111 -17.03 18.18 -7.43
N LEU A 112 -17.66 18.11 -6.26
CA LEU A 112 -18.60 17.05 -5.91
C LEU A 112 -20.01 17.64 -5.96
N THR A 113 -20.92 16.98 -6.68
CA THR A 113 -22.32 17.36 -6.76
C THR A 113 -23.17 16.28 -6.08
N ASP A 114 -24.02 16.68 -5.14
CA ASP A 114 -25.00 15.84 -4.47
C ASP A 114 -26.41 16.48 -4.57
N THR A 115 -27.36 16.00 -3.78
CA THR A 115 -28.74 16.52 -3.77
C THR A 115 -28.88 17.94 -3.20
N ASN A 116 -27.85 18.47 -2.53
CA ASN A 116 -27.82 19.82 -1.94
C ASN A 116 -27.07 20.84 -2.81
N GLY A 117 -26.36 20.39 -3.85
CA GLY A 117 -25.74 21.26 -4.83
C GLY A 117 -24.33 20.82 -5.21
N SER A 118 -23.57 21.76 -5.77
CA SER A 118 -22.20 21.54 -6.24
C SER A 118 -21.21 22.21 -5.31
N HIS A 119 -20.28 21.41 -4.77
CA HIS A 119 -19.29 21.79 -3.77
C HIS A 119 -17.90 21.67 -4.37
N GLY A 120 -17.04 22.66 -4.12
CA GLY A 120 -15.63 22.58 -4.55
C GLY A 120 -14.85 21.60 -3.68
N LEU A 121 -13.88 20.89 -4.25
CA LEU A 121 -13.02 19.94 -3.54
C LEU A 121 -11.66 20.57 -3.18
N LYS A 122 -11.16 20.21 -1.99
CA LYS A 122 -9.76 20.37 -1.58
C LYS A 122 -9.16 18.98 -1.47
N PHE A 123 -7.91 18.86 -1.90
CA PHE A 123 -7.19 17.58 -1.93
C PHE A 123 -6.04 17.62 -0.94
N SER A 124 -5.81 16.50 -0.26
CA SER A 124 -4.65 16.29 0.60
C SER A 124 -4.07 14.91 0.36
N THR A 125 -2.75 14.78 0.46
CA THR A 125 -2.05 13.51 0.30
C THR A 125 -1.25 13.21 1.54
N LYS A 126 -1.42 11.99 2.07
CA LYS A 126 -0.66 11.48 3.21
C LYS A 126 -0.48 9.98 3.05
N ASP A 127 0.73 9.47 3.32
CA ASP A 127 1.02 8.02 3.28
C ASP A 127 0.61 7.35 1.96
N ASN A 128 0.80 8.05 0.83
CA ASN A 128 0.39 7.63 -0.51
C ASN A 128 -1.13 7.39 -0.67
N ILE A 129 -1.94 8.06 0.13
CA ILE A 129 -3.40 8.11 0.04
C ILE A 129 -3.79 9.54 -0.34
N LEU A 130 -4.68 9.69 -1.33
CA LEU A 130 -5.25 10.98 -1.70
C LEU A 130 -6.66 11.08 -1.13
N THR A 131 -6.94 12.13 -0.37
CA THR A 131 -8.28 12.42 0.16
C THR A 131 -8.80 13.71 -0.45
N ALA A 132 -9.99 13.64 -1.04
CA ALA A 132 -10.77 14.77 -1.48
C ALA A 132 -11.86 15.08 -0.44
N GLU A 133 -11.91 16.33 0.02
CA GLU A 133 -12.90 16.82 0.97
C GLU A 133 -13.60 18.06 0.41
N LEU A 134 -14.78 18.39 0.91
CA LEU A 134 -15.45 19.64 0.57
C LEU A 134 -14.63 20.85 1.04
N ARG A 135 -14.49 21.88 0.20
CA ARG A 135 -13.87 23.17 0.56
C ARG A 135 -14.70 23.92 1.59
N ASP A 136 -16.01 23.74 1.55
CA ASP A 136 -17.02 24.35 2.41
C ASP A 136 -17.48 23.39 3.53
N ALA A 137 -16.63 22.42 3.92
CA ALA A 137 -16.98 21.38 4.89
C ALA A 137 -17.48 21.90 6.25
N ASP A 138 -17.08 23.10 6.65
CA ASP A 138 -17.53 23.74 7.89
C ASP A 138 -18.96 24.29 7.81
N THR A 139 -19.50 24.45 6.61
CA THR A 139 -20.81 25.07 6.34
C THR A 139 -21.77 24.17 5.54
N ALA A 140 -21.26 23.11 4.92
CA ALA A 140 -22.07 22.15 4.20
C ALA A 140 -23.00 21.39 5.16
N SER A 141 -24.26 21.22 4.76
CA SER A 141 -25.24 20.47 5.57
C SER A 141 -24.97 18.96 5.56
N ILE A 142 -24.36 18.46 4.48
CA ILE A 142 -23.87 17.10 4.34
C ILE A 142 -22.41 17.20 3.89
N ASN A 143 -21.52 16.61 4.68
CA ASN A 143 -20.12 16.49 4.35
C ASN A 143 -19.87 15.21 3.57
N TRP A 144 -18.89 15.28 2.68
CA TRP A 144 -18.45 14.16 1.86
C TRP A 144 -16.93 14.09 1.85
N THR A 145 -16.41 12.86 1.83
CA THR A 145 -15.02 12.59 1.49
C THR A 145 -14.93 11.48 0.44
N VAL A 146 -13.95 11.61 -0.46
CA VAL A 146 -13.59 10.55 -1.41
C VAL A 146 -12.11 10.28 -1.22
N THR A 147 -11.77 9.06 -0.84
CA THR A 147 -10.39 8.67 -0.54
C THR A 147 -9.92 7.61 -1.53
N PHE A 148 -8.78 7.87 -2.16
CA PHE A 148 -8.15 7.02 -3.16
C PHE A 148 -6.98 6.29 -2.52
N TYR A 149 -7.08 4.98 -2.44
CA TYR A 149 -6.04 4.07 -1.94
C TYR A 149 -5.42 3.32 -3.13
N PRO A 150 -4.24 3.73 -3.61
CA PRO A 150 -3.52 2.96 -4.61
C PRO A 150 -3.27 1.55 -4.08
N LYS A 151 -3.28 0.59 -4.99
CA LYS A 151 -2.88 -0.79 -4.69
C LYS A 151 -1.55 -0.79 -3.91
N GLY A 152 -1.54 -1.50 -2.79
CA GLY A 152 -0.41 -1.60 -1.86
C GLY A 152 -0.48 -0.63 -0.69
N THR A 153 -1.43 0.30 -0.68
CA THR A 153 -1.56 1.30 0.40
C THR A 153 -2.36 0.75 1.58
N PHE A 154 -1.98 1.12 2.81
CA PHE A 154 -2.67 0.71 4.03
C PHE A 154 -4.13 1.18 4.03
N ASN A 155 -5.02 0.32 4.50
CA ASN A 155 -6.37 0.69 4.91
C ASN A 155 -6.77 -0.17 6.12
N LYS A 156 -7.71 0.33 6.91
CA LYS A 156 -8.11 -0.28 8.19
C LYS A 156 -9.31 -1.23 8.07
N PHE A 157 -9.80 -1.47 6.86
CA PHE A 157 -11.10 -2.09 6.63
C PHE A 157 -11.03 -3.62 6.69
N THR A 158 -11.91 -4.19 7.51
CA THR A 158 -12.20 -5.63 7.55
C THR A 158 -13.67 -5.87 7.27
N THR A 159 -13.98 -7.06 6.75
CA THR A 159 -15.35 -7.57 6.62
C THR A 159 -15.42 -8.91 7.32
N ASP A 160 -16.62 -9.50 7.41
CA ASP A 160 -16.79 -10.87 7.92
C ASP A 160 -16.04 -11.91 7.06
N ASN A 161 -15.70 -11.53 5.81
CA ASN A 161 -14.89 -12.34 4.88
C ASN A 161 -13.38 -12.07 5.04
N GLY A 162 -12.96 -11.29 6.03
CA GLY A 162 -11.57 -10.90 6.29
C GLY A 162 -11.23 -9.50 5.82
N SER A 163 -9.94 -9.17 5.83
CA SER A 163 -9.44 -7.83 5.45
C SER A 163 -9.81 -7.46 4.02
N VAL A 164 -10.32 -6.24 3.83
CA VAL A 164 -10.51 -5.63 2.52
C VAL A 164 -9.13 -5.21 2.01
N GLY A 165 -8.46 -6.18 1.38
CA GLY A 165 -7.02 -6.13 1.15
C GLY A 165 -6.56 -4.96 0.27
N ASN A 166 -5.32 -4.53 0.45
CA ASN A 166 -4.61 -3.57 -0.38
C ASN A 166 -4.14 -4.15 -1.74
N LYS A 167 -4.67 -5.30 -2.17
CA LYS A 167 -4.25 -6.02 -3.40
C LYS A 167 -4.83 -5.40 -4.67
N GLN A 168 -5.81 -4.53 -4.51
CA GLN A 168 -6.50 -3.77 -5.55
C GLN A 168 -6.43 -2.29 -5.19
N ASN A 169 -6.63 -1.43 -6.18
CA ASN A 169 -6.90 -0.03 -5.91
C ASN A 169 -8.27 0.05 -5.20
N LEU A 170 -8.40 0.89 -4.17
CA LEU A 170 -9.67 1.13 -3.48
C LEU A 170 -10.09 2.59 -3.61
N ILE A 171 -11.38 2.82 -3.80
CA ILE A 171 -12.02 4.13 -3.64
C ILE A 171 -12.99 4.03 -2.48
N VAL A 172 -12.84 4.89 -1.49
CA VAL A 172 -13.72 4.96 -0.33
C VAL A 172 -14.51 6.24 -0.40
N ILE A 173 -15.82 6.14 -0.25
CA ILE A 173 -16.73 7.27 -0.21
C ILE A 173 -17.37 7.31 1.17
N TRP A 174 -17.26 8.44 1.86
CA TRP A 174 -17.95 8.66 3.13
C TRP A 174 -18.84 9.89 3.05
N THR A 175 -20.01 9.80 3.69
CA THR A 175 -20.93 10.92 3.87
C THR A 175 -21.32 11.08 5.33
N SER A 176 -21.43 12.33 5.79
CA SER A 176 -21.94 12.61 7.14
C SER A 176 -23.44 12.30 7.27
N ASN A 177 -24.16 12.14 6.16
CA ASN A 177 -25.55 11.69 6.18
C ASN A 177 -25.60 10.23 6.63
N ASN A 178 -26.12 9.98 7.84
CA ASN A 178 -26.06 8.68 8.52
C ASN A 178 -24.64 8.10 8.66
N SER A 179 -23.59 8.93 8.58
CA SER A 179 -22.19 8.49 8.68
C SER A 179 -21.91 7.24 7.83
N TYR A 180 -22.40 7.25 6.59
CA TYR A 180 -22.35 6.10 5.71
C TYR A 180 -21.02 6.07 4.96
N GLU A 181 -20.38 4.90 4.93
CA GLU A 181 -19.11 4.65 4.26
C GLU A 181 -19.26 3.48 3.31
N GLU A 182 -18.75 3.62 2.08
CA GLU A 182 -18.72 2.58 1.05
C GLU A 182 -17.28 2.41 0.57
N VAL A 183 -16.83 1.17 0.44
CA VAL A 183 -15.50 0.81 -0.04
C VAL A 183 -15.64 0.04 -1.34
N PHE A 184 -15.06 0.59 -2.41
CA PHE A 184 -15.05 -0.01 -3.73
C PHE A 184 -13.65 -0.50 -4.09
N ALA A 185 -13.54 -1.77 -4.50
CA ALA A 185 -12.30 -2.33 -5.01
C ALA A 185 -12.34 -2.47 -6.54
N GLU A 186 -11.21 -2.21 -7.18
CA GLU A 186 -11.05 -2.44 -8.61
C GLU A 186 -11.03 -3.94 -8.93
N ASP A 187 -11.94 -4.42 -9.78
CA ASP A 187 -11.97 -5.79 -10.27
C ASP A 187 -10.76 -6.06 -11.19
N SER A 188 -9.90 -7.00 -10.78
CA SER A 188 -8.67 -7.35 -11.49
C SER A 188 -8.90 -8.08 -12.82
N THR A 189 -10.14 -8.42 -13.16
CA THR A 189 -10.48 -9.13 -14.41
C THR A 189 -10.54 -8.24 -15.64
N SER A 190 -10.40 -6.92 -15.50
CA SER A 190 -10.66 -5.96 -16.56
C SER A 190 -9.50 -5.01 -16.82
N ASN A 191 -8.31 -5.55 -17.10
CA ASN A 191 -7.34 -4.81 -17.92
C ASN A 191 -6.38 -5.77 -18.65
N SER A 192 -6.92 -6.49 -19.63
CA SER A 192 -6.13 -7.18 -20.65
C SER A 192 -6.77 -6.91 -22.00
N SER A 193 -6.46 -5.74 -22.55
CA SER A 193 -6.69 -5.35 -23.95
C SER A 193 -5.64 -4.26 -24.22
N ALA A 194 -4.70 -4.35 -25.15
CA ALA A 194 -4.56 -5.21 -26.30
C ALA A 194 -3.07 -5.35 -26.67
N SER A 195 -2.65 -6.56 -27.07
CA SER A 195 -1.85 -6.77 -28.28
C SER A 195 -1.83 -8.27 -28.58
N SER A 196 -2.91 -8.72 -29.18
CA SER A 196 -3.05 -10.04 -29.75
C SER A 196 -2.19 -10.13 -31.02
N SER A 197 -1.15 -10.95 -31.00
CA SER A 197 -0.72 -11.64 -32.22
C SER A 197 -0.66 -13.13 -31.92
N SER A 198 -1.68 -13.82 -32.41
CA SER A 198 -1.86 -15.26 -32.37
C SER A 198 -0.72 -16.02 -33.03
N THR A 199 -0.24 -17.09 -32.39
CA THR A 199 0.04 -18.34 -33.09
C THR A 199 -0.15 -19.49 -32.09
N SER A 200 -1.20 -20.27 -32.34
CA SER A 200 -1.47 -21.52 -31.66
C SER A 200 -0.44 -22.57 -32.08
N GLN A 201 0.13 -23.34 -31.15
CA GLN A 201 0.46 -24.74 -31.41
C GLN A 201 0.49 -25.61 -30.14
N ASN A 202 -0.40 -26.59 -30.24
CA ASN A 202 -0.64 -27.85 -29.54
C ASN A 202 0.55 -28.61 -28.90
N SER A 203 0.27 -29.25 -27.74
CA SER A 203 0.86 -30.49 -27.13
C SER A 203 2.38 -30.48 -26.86
N THR A 204 2.94 -30.90 -25.72
CA THR A 204 2.87 -32.24 -25.12
C THR A 204 3.66 -32.23 -23.79
N ASN A 205 3.31 -33.12 -22.88
CA ASN A 205 3.92 -33.41 -21.58
C ASN A 205 5.41 -33.84 -21.71
N LYS A 206 6.37 -33.16 -21.03
CA LYS A 206 7.67 -33.77 -20.63
C LYS A 206 8.42 -32.94 -19.58
N SER A 207 8.67 -33.58 -18.43
CA SER A 207 9.63 -33.18 -17.41
C SER A 207 11.03 -32.96 -17.99
N ALA A 208 11.64 -31.81 -17.69
CA ALA A 208 13.08 -31.61 -17.77
C ALA A 208 13.52 -30.49 -16.82
N THR A 209 14.23 -30.91 -15.78
CA THR A 209 15.24 -30.12 -15.07
C THR A 209 16.07 -29.27 -16.02
N SER A 210 16.13 -27.96 -15.79
CA SER A 210 17.28 -27.17 -16.21
C SER A 210 17.54 -26.03 -15.22
N SER A 211 18.71 -26.14 -14.64
CA SER A 211 19.34 -25.26 -13.69
C SER A 211 19.81 -23.95 -14.35
N THR A 212 19.70 -22.89 -13.55
CA THR A 212 20.56 -21.71 -13.53
C THR A 212 20.41 -20.70 -14.68
N LYS A 213 19.58 -19.69 -14.41
CA LYS A 213 20.10 -18.32 -14.38
C LYS A 213 19.76 -17.73 -13.03
N THR A 214 20.74 -17.80 -12.12
CA THR A 214 20.75 -17.07 -10.86
C THR A 214 20.67 -15.59 -11.20
N SER A 215 19.45 -15.08 -11.33
CA SER A 215 19.19 -13.67 -11.09
C SER A 215 19.48 -13.49 -9.62
N SER A 216 20.60 -12.86 -9.31
CA SER A 216 20.88 -12.27 -8.02
C SER A 216 19.77 -11.28 -7.69
N SER A 217 18.60 -11.77 -7.24
CA SER A 217 17.56 -10.90 -6.71
C SER A 217 18.01 -10.55 -5.30
N ALA A 218 18.71 -9.42 -5.21
CA ALA A 218 18.93 -8.73 -3.95
C ALA A 218 17.59 -8.31 -3.30
N ASP A 219 16.50 -8.39 -4.07
CA ASP A 219 15.17 -8.01 -3.64
C ASP A 219 14.31 -9.25 -3.33
N ILE A 220 13.56 -9.13 -2.23
CA ILE A 220 12.54 -10.07 -1.77
C ILE A 220 11.31 -9.93 -2.66
N ASP A 221 10.75 -11.06 -3.09
CA ASP A 221 9.50 -11.12 -3.84
C ASP A 221 8.39 -11.70 -2.96
N LEU A 222 7.57 -10.82 -2.37
CA LEU A 222 6.48 -11.23 -1.48
C LEU A 222 5.42 -12.08 -2.20
N THR A 223 5.29 -11.95 -3.53
CA THR A 223 4.31 -12.74 -4.28
C THR A 223 4.73 -14.21 -4.34
N GLN A 224 6.03 -14.47 -4.49
CA GLN A 224 6.57 -15.82 -4.38
C GLN A 224 6.30 -16.40 -2.99
N LEU A 225 6.52 -15.61 -1.93
CA LEU A 225 6.31 -16.07 -0.56
C LEU A 225 4.84 -16.43 -0.28
N THR A 226 3.88 -15.66 -0.79
CA THR A 226 2.45 -16.02 -0.63
C THR A 226 2.06 -17.34 -1.29
N SER A 227 2.86 -17.81 -2.25
CA SER A 227 2.68 -19.10 -2.92
C SER A 227 3.59 -20.19 -2.33
N ASN A 228 4.12 -20.00 -1.11
CA ASN A 228 5.10 -20.88 -0.48
C ASN A 228 6.39 -21.09 -1.32
N ASN A 229 6.70 -20.15 -2.22
CA ASN A 229 7.95 -20.13 -2.97
C ASN A 229 8.94 -19.17 -2.29
N PHE A 230 9.98 -19.71 -1.68
CA PHE A 230 10.94 -18.96 -0.87
C PHE A 230 12.23 -18.61 -1.62
N ALA A 231 12.26 -18.73 -2.95
CA ALA A 231 13.46 -18.53 -3.75
C ALA A 231 14.11 -17.15 -3.53
N SER A 232 13.31 -16.08 -3.37
CA SER A 232 13.85 -14.74 -3.11
C SER A 232 14.52 -14.58 -1.74
N LEU A 233 14.21 -15.45 -0.77
CA LEU A 233 14.84 -15.43 0.56
C LEU A 233 16.16 -16.19 0.60
N VAL A 234 16.41 -17.10 -0.35
CA VAL A 234 17.62 -17.94 -0.35
C VAL A 234 18.88 -17.06 -0.33
N GLY A 235 19.77 -17.37 0.60
CA GLY A 235 21.03 -16.65 0.81
C GLY A 235 21.44 -16.56 2.28
N THR A 236 22.58 -15.91 2.50
CA THR A 236 23.08 -15.57 3.83
C THR A 236 22.57 -14.19 4.21
N TRP A 237 22.00 -14.09 5.40
CA TRP A 237 21.50 -12.85 5.99
C TRP A 237 22.29 -12.59 7.26
N LYS A 238 22.83 -11.39 7.43
CA LYS A 238 23.67 -11.02 8.57
C LYS A 238 23.09 -9.83 9.33
N ASN A 239 23.07 -9.93 10.65
CA ASN A 239 22.78 -8.82 11.53
C ASN A 239 24.09 -8.04 11.80
N PRO A 240 24.18 -6.76 11.43
CA PRO A 240 25.39 -5.96 11.62
C PRO A 240 25.62 -5.56 13.08
N SER A 241 24.59 -5.62 13.93
CA SER A 241 24.68 -5.23 15.35
C SER A 241 25.39 -6.28 16.21
N ASP A 242 25.27 -7.56 15.88
CA ASP A 242 25.86 -8.67 16.67
C ASP A 242 26.68 -9.67 15.84
N GLY A 243 26.66 -9.55 14.50
CA GLY A 243 27.38 -10.43 13.59
C GLY A 243 26.73 -11.79 13.36
N GLN A 244 25.55 -12.06 13.93
CA GLN A 244 24.83 -13.32 13.73
C GLN A 244 24.41 -13.49 12.27
N THR A 245 24.36 -14.73 11.81
CA THR A 245 23.98 -15.08 10.44
C THR A 245 22.85 -16.09 10.40
N ILE A 246 21.97 -15.93 9.41
CA ILE A 246 20.89 -16.84 9.06
C ILE A 246 21.13 -17.27 7.61
N VAL A 247 21.21 -18.57 7.36
CA VAL A 247 21.37 -19.10 5.99
C VAL A 247 20.07 -19.75 5.56
N VAL A 248 19.29 -19.03 4.76
CA VAL A 248 18.05 -19.54 4.18
C VAL A 248 18.40 -20.45 3.00
N THR A 249 18.03 -21.72 3.09
CA THR A 249 18.32 -22.71 2.04
C THR A 249 17.20 -22.76 1.00
N SER A 250 17.46 -23.40 -0.14
CA SER A 250 16.42 -23.68 -1.14
C SER A 250 15.49 -24.83 -0.75
N LYS A 251 15.67 -25.45 0.43
CA LYS A 251 14.83 -26.55 0.90
C LYS A 251 13.62 -25.99 1.63
N THR A 252 12.48 -26.64 1.45
CA THR A 252 11.26 -26.41 2.21
C THR A 252 10.89 -27.64 3.00
N THR A 253 10.13 -27.45 4.08
CA THR A 253 9.53 -28.54 4.85
C THR A 253 8.09 -28.19 5.22
N THR A 254 7.29 -29.20 5.54
CA THR A 254 5.91 -29.06 6.02
C THR A 254 5.86 -29.35 7.51
N PRO A 255 4.90 -28.77 8.25
CA PRO A 255 4.73 -29.11 9.66
C PRO A 255 4.33 -30.59 9.84
N PRO A 256 4.65 -31.22 10.99
CA PRO A 256 4.20 -32.56 11.31
C PRO A 256 2.67 -32.70 11.27
N ALA A 257 2.20 -33.88 10.86
CA ALA A 257 0.77 -34.17 10.78
C ALA A 257 0.08 -34.02 12.14
N GLY A 258 -1.08 -33.36 12.17
CA GLY A 258 -1.84 -33.12 13.40
C GLY A 258 -1.36 -31.95 14.24
N SER A 259 -0.32 -31.24 13.82
CA SER A 259 0.08 -29.96 14.44
C SER A 259 -0.95 -28.86 14.19
N SER A 260 -0.97 -27.86 15.06
CA SER A 260 -1.90 -26.72 14.95
C SER A 260 -1.36 -25.55 14.13
N TYR A 261 -0.19 -25.67 13.50
CA TYR A 261 0.45 -24.56 12.79
C TYR A 261 -0.41 -24.06 11.60
N ALA A 262 -0.66 -22.75 11.56
CA ALA A 262 -1.35 -22.12 10.43
C ALA A 262 -0.54 -22.17 9.11
N ALA A 263 0.80 -22.18 9.20
CA ALA A 263 1.67 -22.24 8.03
C ALA A 263 1.77 -23.66 7.47
N SER A 264 1.53 -23.82 6.17
CA SER A 264 1.59 -25.13 5.50
C SER A 264 3.00 -25.52 5.05
N VAL A 265 3.90 -24.56 4.87
CA VAL A 265 5.28 -24.76 4.40
C VAL A 265 6.21 -23.72 5.04
N GLY A 266 7.46 -24.09 5.29
CA GLY A 266 8.53 -23.17 5.68
C GLY A 266 9.84 -23.44 4.95
N ALA A 267 10.62 -22.38 4.70
CA ALA A 267 11.97 -22.45 4.16
C ALA A 267 12.97 -22.84 5.25
N VAL A 268 13.79 -23.86 5.02
CA VAL A 268 14.72 -24.41 6.02
C VAL A 268 15.93 -23.51 6.19
N ILE A 269 16.28 -23.23 7.45
CA ILE A 269 17.49 -22.53 7.87
C ILE A 269 18.61 -23.53 8.12
N SER A 270 19.80 -23.29 7.56
CA SER A 270 20.93 -24.21 7.68
C SER A 270 21.51 -24.21 9.10
N GLY A 271 21.78 -25.41 9.64
CA GLY A 271 22.55 -25.60 10.87
C GLY A 271 21.83 -25.19 12.17
N GLN A 272 20.51 -25.03 12.11
CA GLN A 272 19.67 -24.56 13.22
C GLN A 272 18.56 -25.57 13.53
N ASP A 273 18.87 -26.86 13.62
CA ASP A 273 17.88 -27.85 14.04
C ASP A 273 17.75 -27.82 15.57
N GLN A 274 16.51 -27.80 16.09
CA GLN A 274 16.24 -27.91 17.53
C GLN A 274 15.35 -29.11 17.79
N ASP A 275 15.76 -29.96 18.74
CA ASP A 275 15.04 -31.19 19.12
C ASP A 275 14.73 -32.13 17.93
N GLY A 276 15.59 -32.12 16.91
CA GLY A 276 15.42 -32.92 15.69
C GLY A 276 14.49 -32.29 14.64
N TYR A 277 13.96 -31.09 14.88
CA TYR A 277 13.12 -30.35 13.94
C TYR A 277 13.89 -29.20 13.29
N PRO A 278 13.77 -29.01 11.97
CA PRO A 278 14.43 -27.91 11.28
C PRO A 278 13.84 -26.57 11.69
N THR A 279 14.70 -25.56 11.88
CA THR A 279 14.24 -24.16 11.95
C THR A 279 13.83 -23.69 10.56
N VAL A 280 12.72 -22.97 10.49
CA VAL A 280 12.11 -22.49 9.27
C VAL A 280 11.75 -21.00 9.35
N ILE A 281 11.69 -20.37 8.18
CA ILE A 281 10.92 -19.13 7.96
C ILE A 281 9.65 -19.51 7.19
N THR A 282 8.49 -19.12 7.73
CA THR A 282 7.21 -19.30 7.07
C THR A 282 6.73 -18.00 6.45
N SER A 283 5.91 -18.10 5.40
CA SER A 283 5.12 -16.98 4.93
C SER A 283 3.97 -16.69 5.89
N GLY A 284 3.49 -15.46 5.89
CA GLY A 284 2.27 -15.09 6.59
C GLY A 284 1.56 -13.95 5.89
N SER A 285 0.90 -13.09 6.65
CA SER A 285 0.15 -11.97 6.09
C SER A 285 1.08 -10.89 5.55
N THR A 286 0.72 -10.31 4.41
CA THR A 286 1.36 -9.10 3.90
C THR A 286 0.69 -7.87 4.49
N GLN A 287 1.48 -6.93 5.03
CA GLN A 287 1.03 -5.63 5.54
C GLN A 287 2.04 -4.56 5.11
N ASP A 288 1.57 -3.39 4.68
CA ASP A 288 2.40 -2.21 4.36
C ASP A 288 3.63 -2.48 3.47
N GLY A 289 3.47 -3.34 2.46
CA GLY A 289 4.54 -3.68 1.53
C GLY A 289 5.60 -4.65 2.06
N TYR A 290 5.41 -5.21 3.25
CA TYR A 290 6.22 -6.28 3.84
C TYR A 290 5.35 -7.47 4.26
N MET A 291 5.97 -8.56 4.71
CA MET A 291 5.25 -9.74 5.19
C MET A 291 5.57 -10.03 6.65
N MET A 292 4.55 -10.27 7.45
CA MET A 292 4.67 -10.84 8.78
C MET A 292 4.60 -12.36 8.65
N GLY A 293 5.78 -12.98 8.63
CA GLY A 293 5.93 -14.42 8.70
C GLY A 293 6.23 -14.88 10.12
N SER A 294 6.66 -16.14 10.22
CA SER A 294 7.17 -16.69 11.47
C SER A 294 8.56 -17.31 11.29
N TYR A 295 9.33 -17.34 12.38
CA TYR A 295 10.65 -17.95 12.49
C TYR A 295 10.69 -18.90 13.69
N GLY A 296 11.15 -20.13 13.50
CA GLY A 296 11.27 -21.11 14.60
C GLY A 296 11.17 -22.54 14.08
N THR A 297 10.80 -23.50 14.91
CA THR A 297 10.71 -24.92 14.52
C THR A 297 9.28 -25.40 14.37
N PHE A 298 9.05 -26.33 13.45
CA PHE A 298 7.80 -27.11 13.41
C PHE A 298 7.85 -28.28 14.40
N ASN A 299 7.99 -27.98 15.69
CA ASN A 299 7.98 -28.97 16.77
C ASN A 299 6.54 -29.21 17.25
N PRO A 300 5.95 -30.41 17.04
CA PRO A 300 4.55 -30.68 17.37
C PRO A 300 4.30 -30.78 18.88
N ASP A 301 5.35 -30.92 19.69
CA ASP A 301 5.27 -31.04 21.15
C ASP A 301 5.14 -29.67 21.85
N VAL A 302 5.21 -28.57 21.09
CA VAL A 302 4.98 -27.20 21.59
C VAL A 302 3.73 -26.60 20.95
N SER A 303 2.93 -25.89 21.74
CA SER A 303 1.74 -25.18 21.24
C SER A 303 2.11 -24.08 20.25
N GLU A 304 1.22 -23.81 19.28
CA GLU A 304 1.34 -22.68 18.36
C GLU A 304 1.52 -21.37 19.15
N GLY A 305 2.59 -20.63 18.85
CA GLY A 305 3.01 -19.43 19.59
C GLY A 305 4.23 -19.61 20.50
N SER A 306 4.60 -20.83 20.89
CA SER A 306 5.83 -21.10 21.65
C SER A 306 7.00 -21.55 20.76
N GLY A 307 6.71 -22.27 19.67
CA GLY A 307 7.72 -22.74 18.72
C GLY A 307 8.04 -21.78 17.57
N LEU A 308 7.22 -20.76 17.36
CA LEU A 308 7.32 -19.81 16.25
C LEU A 308 7.23 -18.37 16.76
N GLN A 309 8.23 -17.57 16.43
CA GLN A 309 8.31 -16.14 16.75
C GLN A 309 8.00 -15.30 15.50
N PRO A 310 7.45 -14.08 15.66
CA PRO A 310 7.19 -13.22 14.51
C PRO A 310 8.49 -12.79 13.81
N ILE A 311 8.44 -12.70 12.48
CA ILE A 311 9.51 -12.10 11.67
C ILE A 311 8.91 -11.17 10.61
N SER A 312 9.45 -9.96 10.47
CA SER A 312 9.10 -9.08 9.36
C SER A 312 10.04 -9.34 8.19
N ILE A 313 9.47 -9.70 7.05
CA ILE A 313 10.16 -9.95 5.79
C ILE A 313 9.93 -8.74 4.89
N ILE A 314 10.91 -7.86 4.80
CA ILE A 314 10.73 -6.49 4.29
C ILE A 314 11.58 -6.31 3.03
N PRO A 315 10.95 -6.10 1.85
CA PRO A 315 11.67 -5.75 0.63
C PRO A 315 12.47 -4.47 0.77
N LYS A 316 13.45 -4.29 -0.12
CA LYS A 316 14.15 -3.03 -0.28
C LYS A 316 13.16 -1.90 -0.59
N GLY A 317 13.38 -0.73 0.00
CA GLY A 317 12.57 0.47 -0.20
C GLY A 317 11.33 0.56 0.67
N VAL A 318 10.98 -0.49 1.42
CA VAL A 318 9.77 -0.53 2.27
C VAL A 318 10.11 -0.17 3.71
N LYS A 319 9.23 0.48 4.46
CA LYS A 319 9.37 0.66 5.91
C LYS A 319 8.31 -0.16 6.63
N ALA A 320 8.66 -0.83 7.71
CA ALA A 320 7.70 -1.58 8.52
C ALA A 320 6.92 -0.72 9.54
N GLY A 321 7.15 0.59 9.52
CA GLY A 321 6.41 1.57 10.32
C GLY A 321 7.14 2.91 10.35
N SER A 322 6.51 3.93 10.92
CA SER A 322 7.13 5.26 11.09
C SER A 322 8.34 5.26 12.03
N THR A 323 8.42 4.25 12.91
CA THR A 323 9.54 4.04 13.84
C THR A 323 10.59 3.07 13.31
N ASP A 324 10.43 2.55 12.08
CA ASP A 324 11.43 1.69 11.46
C ASP A 324 12.69 2.50 11.12
N ASP A 325 13.75 2.30 11.90
CA ASP A 325 15.07 2.91 11.79
C ASP A 325 16.08 2.04 11.03
N SER A 326 15.67 0.86 10.54
CA SER A 326 16.53 -0.03 9.75
C SER A 326 16.85 0.55 8.36
N ASP A 327 17.93 0.06 7.73
CA ASP A 327 18.39 0.49 6.41
C ASP A 327 17.42 0.03 5.32
N SER A 328 16.47 0.90 4.99
CA SER A 328 15.47 0.64 3.96
C SER A 328 16.03 0.62 2.54
N SER A 329 17.31 0.96 2.33
CA SER A 329 17.95 0.77 1.02
C SER A 329 18.25 -0.70 0.71
N LYS A 330 17.98 -1.61 1.67
CA LYS A 330 18.21 -3.05 1.55
C LYS A 330 16.96 -3.84 1.95
N ALA A 331 16.87 -5.05 1.43
CA ALA A 331 15.94 -6.04 1.95
C ALA A 331 16.36 -6.45 3.37
N ARG A 332 15.37 -6.70 4.23
CA ARG A 332 15.57 -7.02 5.65
C ARG A 332 14.72 -8.20 6.08
N LEU A 333 15.28 -8.99 6.97
CA LEU A 333 14.54 -9.88 7.85
C LEU A 333 14.66 -9.32 9.27
N ILE A 334 13.55 -8.91 9.88
CA ILE A 334 13.55 -8.32 11.23
C ILE A 334 12.97 -9.33 12.21
N MET A 335 13.85 -9.90 13.03
CA MET A 335 13.50 -10.87 14.05
C MET A 335 12.60 -10.23 15.12
N GLY A 336 11.63 -10.98 15.64
CA GLY A 336 10.66 -10.47 16.61
C GLY A 336 9.68 -9.44 16.03
N GLY A 337 9.63 -9.28 14.70
CA GLY A 337 8.69 -8.38 14.03
C GLY A 337 8.88 -6.89 14.34
N GLY A 338 10.07 -6.49 14.83
CA GLY A 338 10.35 -5.11 15.24
C GLY A 338 9.91 -4.75 16.67
N GLN A 339 9.38 -5.71 17.44
CA GLN A 339 8.91 -5.46 18.82
C GLN A 339 10.02 -5.00 19.79
N SER A 340 11.29 -5.32 19.52
CA SER A 340 12.43 -4.90 20.34
C SER A 340 13.39 -3.96 19.60
N GLY A 341 12.95 -3.39 18.48
CA GLY A 341 13.71 -2.44 17.66
C GLY A 341 13.95 -2.97 16.25
N TYR A 342 13.73 -2.12 15.24
CA TYR A 342 13.86 -2.52 13.83
C TYR A 342 15.34 -2.67 13.42
N GLN A 343 16.17 -1.66 13.68
CA GLN A 343 17.57 -1.68 13.28
C GLN A 343 18.39 -2.79 13.98
N SER A 344 18.22 -2.96 15.29
CA SER A 344 19.00 -3.94 16.09
C SER A 344 18.64 -5.39 15.79
N GLN A 345 17.44 -5.65 15.27
CA GLN A 345 16.94 -6.98 14.92
C GLN A 345 16.99 -7.26 13.41
N ALA A 346 17.47 -6.32 12.60
CA ALA A 346 17.50 -6.44 11.15
C ALA A 346 18.71 -7.25 10.65
N TYR A 347 18.41 -8.29 9.89
CA TYR A 347 19.36 -9.04 9.09
C TYR A 347 19.29 -8.58 7.64
N TYR A 348 20.44 -8.41 7.00
CA TYR A 348 20.57 -7.98 5.61
C TYR A 348 21.25 -9.06 4.79
N LYS A 349 20.83 -9.24 3.54
CA LYS A 349 21.44 -10.19 2.61
C LYS A 349 22.89 -9.80 2.32
N GLU A 350 23.83 -10.73 2.44
CA GLU A 350 25.23 -10.58 2.04
C GLU A 350 25.43 -10.67 0.52
#